data_AF-K1T9I1-F1
#
_entry.id   AF-K1T9I1-F1
#
_cell.length_a   1.000
_cell.length_b   1.000
_cell.length_c   1.000
_cell.angle_alpha   90.00
_cell.angle_beta   90.00
_cell.angle_gamma   90.00
#
_symmetry.space_group_name_H-M   'P 1'
#
loop_
_entity.id
_entity.type
_entity.pdbx_description
1 polymer ?
#
loop_
_entity_poly.entity_id
_entity_poly.type
_entity_poly.pdbx_seq_one_letter_code
_entity_poly.pdbx_strand_id
1 'polypeptide(L)'
;MKRYIATLLLAITSFAVQAREVFPLNEGWRFFFKSENTSDNARHVTLPHSWNTDAEAEGLWLETTGNYQNDMYLPQGWADKRLFVKFYGVQSVA
;
A
#
# COMPACT_ATOMS: atom_id res chain seq x y z
N MET A 1 -17.05 -47.67 6.20
CA MET A 1 -17.70 -46.74 5.26
C MET A 1 -18.03 -45.38 5.88
N LYS A 2 -18.82 -45.29 6.96
CA LYS A 2 -19.14 -44.00 7.65
C LYS A 2 -17.92 -43.16 8.09
N ARG A 3 -16.85 -43.81 8.59
CA ARG A 3 -15.62 -43.11 9.01
C ARG A 3 -14.90 -42.41 7.84
N TYR A 4 -14.80 -43.07 6.69
CA TYR A 4 -14.17 -42.49 5.49
C TYR A 4 -14.96 -41.32 4.92
N ILE A 5 -16.31 -41.39 4.98
CA ILE A 5 -17.19 -40.30 4.57
C ILE A 5 -16.98 -39.08 5.47
N ALA A 6 -16.89 -39.27 6.80
CA ALA A 6 -16.64 -38.19 7.73
C ALA A 6 -15.25 -37.54 7.51
N THR A 7 -14.21 -38.33 7.24
CA THR A 7 -12.88 -37.81 6.94
C THR A 7 -12.86 -37.02 5.63
N LEU A 8 -13.60 -37.50 4.60
CA LEU A 8 -13.69 -36.80 3.32
C LEU A 8 -14.44 -35.47 3.45
N LEU A 9 -15.53 -35.42 4.22
CA LEU A 9 -16.27 -34.19 4.52
C LEU A 9 -15.42 -33.18 5.29
N LEU A 10 -14.62 -33.63 6.27
CA LEU A 10 -13.72 -32.75 7.03
C LEU A 10 -12.60 -32.18 6.15
N ALA A 11 -12.05 -33.00 5.24
CA ALA A 11 -11.06 -32.56 4.26
C ALA A 11 -11.64 -31.51 3.28
N ILE A 12 -12.89 -31.67 2.84
CA ILE A 12 -13.54 -30.69 1.94
C ILE A 12 -13.75 -29.34 2.63
N THR A 13 -14.05 -29.33 3.94
CA THR A 13 -14.27 -28.07 4.69
C THR A 13 -12.99 -27.28 5.00
N SER A 14 -11.81 -27.91 4.93
CA SER A 14 -10.54 -27.25 5.26
C SER A 14 -9.98 -26.36 4.12
N PHE A 15 -10.57 -26.40 2.92
CA PHE A 15 -10.12 -25.60 1.78
C PHE A 15 -10.69 -24.18 1.72
N ALA A 16 -11.54 -23.76 2.67
CA ALA A 16 -12.29 -22.51 2.58
C ALA A 16 -11.74 -21.34 3.41
N VAL A 17 -10.55 -21.46 4.04
CA VAL A 17 -9.93 -20.30 4.71
C VAL A 17 -9.22 -19.45 3.66
N GLN A 18 -9.89 -18.40 3.19
CA GLN A 18 -9.26 -17.34 2.40
C GLN A 18 -8.23 -16.62 3.27
N ALA A 19 -6.96 -16.68 2.89
CA ALA A 19 -5.89 -15.96 3.55
C ALA A 19 -6.06 -14.44 3.35
N ARG A 20 -5.43 -13.64 4.23
CA ARG A 20 -5.37 -12.18 4.03
C ARG A 20 -4.71 -11.88 2.68
N GLU A 21 -5.42 -11.17 1.82
CA GLU A 21 -4.86 -10.63 0.58
C GLU A 21 -4.05 -9.36 0.87
N VAL A 22 -2.93 -9.21 0.16
CA VAL A 22 -2.05 -8.04 0.26
C VAL A 22 -1.76 -7.56 -1.16
N PHE A 23 -2.10 -6.31 -1.44
CA PHE A 23 -1.87 -5.66 -2.72
C PHE A 23 -0.78 -4.60 -2.56
N PRO A 24 0.27 -4.59 -3.40
CA PRO A 24 1.28 -3.55 -3.36
C PRO A 24 0.69 -2.22 -3.86
N LEU A 25 0.93 -1.14 -3.11
CA LEU A 25 0.55 0.22 -3.47
C LEU A 25 1.79 1.03 -3.82
N ASN A 26 2.66 0.48 -4.68
CA ASN A 26 3.94 1.09 -4.99
C ASN A 26 3.89 2.02 -6.20
N GLU A 27 2.97 1.78 -7.13
CA GLU A 27 2.91 2.46 -8.42
C GLU A 27 1.84 3.57 -8.45
N GLY A 28 1.97 4.51 -9.39
CA GLY A 28 0.94 5.49 -9.69
C GLY A 28 0.86 6.69 -8.73
N TRP A 29 1.89 6.92 -7.92
CA TRP A 29 1.90 8.03 -6.99
C TRP A 29 2.25 9.36 -7.66
N ARG A 30 1.55 10.39 -7.24
CA ARG A 30 1.87 11.80 -7.51
C ARG A 30 2.53 12.39 -6.26
N PHE A 31 3.71 12.95 -6.44
CA PHE A 31 4.49 13.60 -5.40
C PHE A 31 4.58 15.11 -5.64
N PHE A 32 4.29 15.89 -4.61
CA PHE A 32 4.41 17.34 -4.62
C PHE A 32 4.68 17.86 -3.21
N PHE A 33 5.44 18.93 -3.07
CA PHE A 33 5.67 19.59 -1.79
C PHE A 33 4.42 20.34 -1.34
N LYS A 34 4.25 20.48 -0.03
CA LYS A 34 3.14 21.24 0.54
C LYS A 34 3.11 22.70 0.04
N SER A 35 4.26 23.30 -0.22
CA SER A 35 4.38 24.65 -0.79
C SER A 35 3.83 24.77 -2.21
N GLU A 36 3.69 23.66 -2.95
CA GLU A 36 3.16 23.65 -4.32
C GLU A 36 1.62 23.76 -4.33
N ASN A 37 0.94 23.58 -3.18
CA ASN A 37 -0.50 23.75 -2.92
C ASN A 37 -1.50 22.94 -3.77
N THR A 38 -1.10 22.39 -4.92
CA THR A 38 -1.92 21.58 -5.84
C THR A 38 -1.11 20.42 -6.42
N SER A 39 -1.80 19.36 -6.82
CA SER A 39 -1.22 18.21 -7.53
C SER A 39 -1.08 18.42 -9.04
N ASP A 40 -1.47 19.58 -9.58
CA ASP A 40 -1.54 19.81 -11.05
C ASP A 40 -0.18 19.63 -11.75
N ASN A 41 0.92 19.95 -11.07
CA ASN A 41 2.28 19.77 -11.57
C ASN A 41 3.05 18.68 -10.79
N ALA A 42 2.33 17.76 -10.15
CA ALA A 42 2.95 16.73 -9.34
C ALA A 42 3.85 15.82 -10.17
N ARG A 43 4.95 15.42 -9.56
CA ARG A 43 5.90 14.47 -10.13
C ARG A 43 5.36 13.06 -9.97
N HIS A 44 5.42 12.25 -11.02
CA HIS A 44 5.05 10.85 -10.93
C HIS A 44 6.20 10.05 -10.33
N VAL A 45 5.92 9.26 -9.30
CA VAL A 45 6.93 8.49 -8.56
C VAL A 45 6.44 7.07 -8.30
N THR A 46 7.39 6.16 -8.15
CA THR A 46 7.16 4.79 -7.69
C THR A 46 7.80 4.62 -6.31
N LEU A 47 7.10 4.00 -5.37
CA LEU A 47 7.62 3.70 -4.04
C LEU A 47 8.52 2.46 -4.06
N PRO A 48 9.59 2.40 -3.24
CA PRO A 48 10.01 3.40 -2.26
C PRO A 48 10.60 4.65 -2.91
N HIS A 49 10.25 5.82 -2.37
CA HIS A 49 10.70 7.12 -2.88
C HIS A 49 11.15 8.02 -1.72
N SER A 50 12.23 8.76 -1.95
CA SER A 50 12.69 9.87 -1.11
C SER A 50 13.04 11.04 -2.03
N TRP A 51 12.68 12.27 -1.64
CA TRP A 51 13.13 13.47 -2.36
C TRP A 51 14.57 13.88 -2.01
N ASN A 52 15.09 13.38 -0.88
CA ASN A 52 16.50 13.48 -0.53
C ASN A 52 17.18 12.16 -0.93
N THR A 53 17.69 12.09 -2.15
CA THR A 53 18.28 10.86 -2.73
C THR A 53 19.78 10.72 -2.49
N ASP A 54 20.46 11.82 -2.18
CA ASP A 54 21.90 11.85 -1.89
C ASP A 54 22.10 12.21 -0.42
N ALA A 55 22.58 11.22 0.35
CA ALA A 55 22.83 11.39 1.78
C ALA A 55 24.15 12.12 2.08
N GLU A 56 25.06 12.23 1.12
CA GLU A 56 26.37 12.85 1.26
C GLU A 56 26.40 14.30 0.74
N ALA A 57 25.34 14.71 0.05
CA ALA A 57 25.19 16.07 -0.47
C ALA A 57 24.93 17.09 0.65
N GLU A 58 26.01 17.61 1.24
CA GLU A 58 25.95 18.71 2.20
C GLU A 58 25.27 19.96 1.60
N GLY A 59 24.31 20.53 2.34
CA GLY A 59 23.58 21.73 1.93
C GLY A 59 22.43 21.52 0.94
N LEU A 60 22.21 20.30 0.43
CA LEU A 60 21.10 19.97 -0.47
C LEU A 60 19.96 19.21 0.24
N TRP A 61 20.11 18.92 1.52
CA TRP A 61 19.09 18.26 2.33
C TRP A 61 17.89 19.19 2.56
N LEU A 62 16.72 18.81 2.06
CA LEU A 62 15.50 19.59 2.20
C LEU A 62 14.57 18.97 3.26
N GLU A 63 14.43 19.66 4.39
CA GLU A 63 13.47 19.33 5.45
C GLU A 63 12.17 20.10 5.22
N THR A 64 11.16 19.41 4.72
CA THR A 64 9.85 20.00 4.43
C THR A 64 8.77 18.92 4.42
N THR A 65 7.52 19.33 4.19
CA THR A 65 6.39 18.41 4.01
C THR A 65 6.21 18.07 2.54
N GLY A 66 6.30 16.79 2.23
CA GLY A 66 5.92 16.22 0.93
C GLY A 66 4.56 15.52 1.00
N ASN A 67 3.77 15.67 -0.05
CA ASN A 67 2.49 15.01 -0.23
C ASN A 67 2.64 13.87 -1.24
N TYR A 68 2.04 12.72 -0.92
CA TYR A 68 1.92 11.58 -1.82
C TYR A 68 0.43 11.32 -2.06
N GLN A 69 -0.02 11.39 -3.31
CA GLN A 69 -1.42 11.19 -3.67
C GLN A 69 -1.55 10.08 -4.73
N ASN A 70 -2.49 9.17 -4.51
CA ASN A 70 -2.80 8.08 -5.42
C ASN A 70 -4.29 7.75 -5.35
N ASP A 71 -4.89 7.41 -6.48
CA ASP A 71 -6.29 7.02 -6.57
C ASP A 71 -6.37 5.49 -6.65
N MET A 72 -7.10 4.87 -5.73
CA MET A 72 -7.29 3.42 -5.69
C MET A 72 -8.72 3.04 -6.07
N TYR A 73 -8.85 2.13 -7.03
CA TYR A 73 -10.11 1.45 -7.27
C TYR A 73 -10.38 0.44 -6.15
N LEU A 74 -11.55 0.55 -5.51
CA LEU A 74 -12.05 -0.45 -4.56
C LEU A 74 -13.02 -1.40 -5.28
N PRO A 75 -12.65 -2.68 -5.46
CA PRO A 75 -13.54 -3.66 -6.07
C PRO A 75 -14.83 -3.84 -5.28
N GLN A 76 -15.97 -4.01 -5.96
CA GLN A 76 -17.26 -4.26 -5.31
C GLN A 76 -17.23 -5.46 -4.35
N GLY A 77 -16.44 -6.50 -4.67
CA GLY A 77 -16.26 -7.67 -3.81
C GLY A 77 -15.56 -7.40 -2.46
N TRP A 78 -15.13 -6.17 -2.21
CA TRP A 78 -14.54 -5.76 -0.93
C TRP A 78 -15.52 -5.01 -0.01
N ALA A 79 -16.76 -4.76 -0.43
CA ALA A 79 -17.73 -3.94 0.29
C ALA A 79 -17.93 -4.36 1.77
N ASP A 80 -17.94 -5.67 2.04
CA ASP A 80 -18.12 -6.22 3.39
C ASP A 80 -16.79 -6.65 4.06
N LYS A 81 -15.64 -6.26 3.50
CA LYS A 81 -14.31 -6.60 4.02
C LYS A 81 -13.72 -5.45 4.84
N ARG A 82 -12.83 -5.78 5.78
CA ARG A 82 -11.98 -4.79 6.46
C ARG A 82 -10.73 -4.52 5.62
N LEU A 83 -10.53 -3.26 5.26
CA LEU A 83 -9.36 -2.81 4.52
C LEU A 83 -8.34 -2.19 5.48
N PHE A 84 -7.06 -2.43 5.22
CA PHE A 84 -5.95 -1.87 6.00
C PHE A 84 -4.90 -1.32 5.04
N VAL A 85 -4.41 -0.12 5.30
CA VAL A 85 -3.23 0.44 4.63
C VAL A 85 -2.03 0.15 5.51
N LYS A 86 -0.99 -0.47 4.94
CA LYS A 86 0.23 -0.82 5.66
C LYS A 86 1.39 0.01 5.10
N PHE A 87 2.00 0.82 5.96
CA PHE A 87 3.26 1.49 5.69
C PHE A 87 4.41 0.61 6.13
N TYR A 88 5.41 0.41 5.26
CA TYR A 88 6.66 -0.28 5.63
C TYR A 88 7.62 0.65 6.37
N GLY A 89 7.67 1.92 5.97
CA GLY A 89 8.44 2.97 6.64
C GLY A 89 8.18 4.32 5.97
N VAL A 90 8.11 5.37 6.79
CA VAL A 90 8.01 6.77 6.35
C VAL A 90 8.90 7.59 7.28
N GLN A 91 9.74 8.46 6.72
CA GLN A 91 10.62 9.33 7.49
C GLN A 91 10.09 10.77 7.46
N SER A 92 9.90 11.47 8.59
CA SER A 92 9.84 10.99 9.99
C SER A 92 8.41 10.94 10.54
N VAL A 93 7.45 11.57 9.85
CA VAL A 93 6.03 11.69 10.24
C VAL A 93 5.15 11.49 9.00
N ALA A 94 4.02 10.78 9.15
CA ALA A 94 3.03 10.52 8.10
C ALA A 94 1.61 10.74 8.64
#